data_AF-A0AAP6D0U5-F1
#
_entry.id   AF-A0AAP6D0U5-F1
#
_cell.length_a   1.000
_cell.length_b   1.000
_cell.length_c   1.000
_cell.angle_alpha   90.00
_cell.angle_beta   90.00
_cell.angle_gamma   90.00
#
_symmetry.space_group_name_H-M   'P 1'
#
loop_
_entity.id
_entity.type
_entity.pdbx_description
1 polymer ?
#
loop_
_entity_poly.entity_id
_entity_poly.type
_entity_poly.pdbx_seq_one_letter_code
_entity_poly.pdbx_strand_id
1 'polypeptide(L)'
;NMTDEDLERAREVRERFEAVVNSGDEVEEWSNYNYEFHKALYAPANMPETMDVIYNLNTKCDRYIRMQLLFTTGIKKAEQEHLTLFEMCQNRDIDGAKYLLKKHILEAGTAIRNLLLERQSPNN
;
A
#
# COMPACT_ATOMS: atom_id res chain seq x y z
N ASN A 1 6.44 16.56 11.59
CA ASN A 1 5.81 17.22 10.43
C ASN A 1 4.36 16.81 10.26
N MET A 2 4.01 15.53 10.42
CA MET A 2 2.60 15.08 10.36
C MET A 2 1.75 15.74 11.45
N THR A 3 0.66 16.37 11.01
CA THR A 3 -0.38 17.03 11.81
C THR A 3 -1.58 16.12 12.04
N ASP A 4 -2.53 16.55 12.86
CA ASP A 4 -3.78 15.81 13.08
C ASP A 4 -4.63 15.74 11.80
N GLU A 5 -4.61 16.79 10.97
CA GLU A 5 -5.28 16.80 9.66
C GLU A 5 -4.66 15.78 8.69
N ASP A 6 -3.35 15.59 8.75
CA ASP A 6 -2.67 14.58 7.92
C ASP A 6 -3.01 13.15 8.37
N LEU A 7 -3.07 12.92 9.70
CA LEU A 7 -3.52 11.65 10.26
C LEU A 7 -4.96 11.35 9.87
N GLU A 8 -5.82 12.36 9.93
CA GLU A 8 -7.22 12.22 9.54
C GLU A 8 -7.37 11.82 8.07
N ARG A 9 -6.64 12.50 7.17
CA ARG A 9 -6.60 12.14 5.75
C ARG A 9 -6.11 10.71 5.54
N ALA A 10 -5.06 10.29 6.24
CA ALA A 10 -4.54 8.92 6.13
C ALA A 10 -5.57 7.88 6.59
N ARG A 11 -6.32 8.19 7.66
CA ARG A 11 -7.40 7.34 8.18
C ARG A 11 -8.54 7.19 7.17
N GLU A 12 -9.04 8.29 6.62
CA GLU A 12 -10.12 8.28 5.62
C GLU A 12 -9.74 7.46 4.38
N VAL A 13 -8.53 7.65 3.85
CA VAL A 13 -8.06 6.89 2.68
C VAL A 13 -7.89 5.41 3.00
N ARG A 14 -7.38 5.06 4.19
CA ARG A 14 -7.26 3.66 4.65
C ARG A 14 -8.63 2.98 4.70
N GLU A 15 -9.63 3.64 5.30
CA GLU A 15 -11.01 3.13 5.40
C GLU A 15 -11.65 2.98 4.02
N ARG A 16 -11.39 3.92 3.09
CA ARG A 16 -11.88 3.81 1.72
C ARG A 16 -11.22 2.67 0.96
N PHE A 17 -9.91 2.48 1.10
CA PHE A 17 -9.19 1.34 0.55
C PHE A 17 -9.83 0.03 1.04
N GLU A 18 -9.98 -0.14 2.35
CA GLU A 18 -10.58 -1.32 2.99
C GLU A 18 -12.00 -1.59 2.47
N ALA A 19 -12.83 -0.55 2.35
CA ALA A 19 -14.19 -0.70 1.84
C ALA A 19 -14.22 -1.20 0.37
N VAL A 20 -13.38 -0.63 -0.49
CA VAL A 20 -13.34 -0.95 -1.93
C VAL A 20 -12.76 -2.34 -2.17
N VAL A 21 -11.66 -2.71 -1.50
CA VAL A 21 -11.08 -4.05 -1.68
C VAL A 21 -11.97 -5.17 -1.13
N ASN A 22 -12.72 -4.90 -0.05
CA ASN A 22 -13.64 -5.87 0.54
C ASN A 22 -14.94 -6.04 -0.26
N SER A 23 -15.39 -5.02 -1.00
CA SER A 23 -16.57 -5.16 -1.85
C SER A 23 -16.30 -6.04 -3.08
N GLY A 24 -15.04 -6.10 -3.53
CA GLY A 24 -14.67 -6.80 -4.76
C GLY A 24 -14.88 -5.95 -6.02
N ASP A 25 -15.38 -4.71 -5.87
CA ASP A 25 -15.68 -3.80 -6.98
C ASP A 25 -14.51 -2.86 -7.27
N GLU A 26 -14.61 -2.11 -8.38
CA GLU A 26 -13.64 -1.05 -8.75
C GLU A 26 -12.18 -1.54 -8.68
N VAL A 27 -11.92 -2.76 -9.15
CA VAL A 27 -10.61 -3.43 -9.06
C VAL A 27 -9.49 -2.56 -9.65
N GLU A 28 -9.79 -1.81 -10.70
CA GLU A 28 -8.91 -0.81 -11.31
C GLU A 28 -8.43 0.28 -10.34
N GLU A 29 -9.22 0.62 -9.32
CA GLU A 29 -8.90 1.66 -8.33
C GLU A 29 -8.12 1.14 -7.12
N TRP A 30 -8.01 -0.18 -6.92
CA TRP A 30 -7.39 -0.74 -5.70
C TRP A 30 -5.94 -0.28 -5.51
N SER A 31 -5.19 -0.24 -6.61
CA SER A 31 -3.80 0.23 -6.61
C SER A 31 -3.71 1.74 -6.40
N ASN A 32 -4.69 2.51 -6.90
CA ASN A 32 -4.79 3.94 -6.66
C ASN A 32 -5.03 4.25 -5.16
N TYR A 33 -6.00 3.58 -4.53
CA TYR A 33 -6.24 3.74 -3.09
C TYR A 33 -5.06 3.26 -2.23
N ASN A 34 -4.36 2.19 -2.65
CA ASN A 34 -3.11 1.77 -2.01
C ASN A 34 -2.05 2.90 -2.04
N TYR A 35 -1.85 3.52 -3.21
CA TYR A 35 -0.92 4.63 -3.36
C TYR A 35 -1.35 5.85 -2.54
N GLU A 36 -2.63 6.23 -2.58
CA GLU A 36 -3.13 7.40 -1.84
C GLU A 36 -2.95 7.25 -0.33
N PHE A 37 -3.07 6.03 0.22
CA PHE A 37 -2.76 5.79 1.63
C PHE A 37 -1.29 6.09 1.94
N HIS A 38 -0.36 5.51 1.18
CA HIS A 38 1.08 5.77 1.37
C HIS A 38 1.42 7.25 1.14
N LYS A 39 0.82 7.89 0.14
CA LYS A 39 1.00 9.32 -0.14
C LYS A 39 0.54 10.18 1.03
N ALA A 40 -0.58 9.86 1.67
CA ALA A 40 -1.04 10.59 2.85
C ALA A 40 -0.01 10.54 4.00
N LEU A 41 0.71 9.42 4.14
CA LEU A 41 1.78 9.29 5.13
C LEU A 41 3.06 10.06 4.75
N TYR A 42 3.36 10.19 3.47
CA TYR A 42 4.60 10.81 2.99
C TYR A 42 4.49 12.31 2.72
N ALA A 43 3.30 12.79 2.35
CA ALA A 43 3.07 14.20 2.02
C ALA A 43 3.58 15.20 3.09
N PRO A 44 3.46 14.94 4.40
CA PRO A 44 3.97 15.83 5.43
C PRO A 44 5.51 16.00 5.43
N ALA A 45 6.25 15.16 4.71
CA ALA A 45 7.70 15.32 4.54
C ALA A 45 8.07 16.53 3.65
N ASN A 46 7.12 17.05 2.85
CA ASN A 46 7.32 18.16 1.91
C ASN A 46 8.50 17.94 0.95
N MET A 47 8.56 16.75 0.33
CA MET A 47 9.60 16.37 -0.63
C MET A 47 8.97 16.06 -2.01
N PRO A 48 8.60 17.09 -2.80
CA PRO A 48 7.83 16.90 -4.03
C PRO A 48 8.55 16.04 -5.08
N GLU A 49 9.86 16.21 -5.28
CA GLU A 49 10.62 15.42 -6.26
C GLU A 49 10.69 13.94 -5.87
N THR A 50 10.80 13.65 -4.57
CA THR A 50 10.73 12.27 -4.06
C THR A 50 9.34 11.69 -4.26
N MET A 51 8.28 12.47 -4.04
CA MET A 51 6.91 12.04 -4.27
C MET A 51 6.64 11.69 -5.74
N ASP A 52 7.22 12.43 -6.68
CA ASP A 52 7.14 12.12 -8.12
C ASP A 52 7.83 10.80 -8.47
N VAL A 53 8.99 10.50 -7.85
CA VAL A 53 9.66 9.21 -8.02
C VAL A 53 8.77 8.07 -7.48
N ILE A 54 8.18 8.24 -6.30
CA ILE A 54 7.28 7.23 -5.70
C ILE A 54 6.04 7.02 -6.55
N TYR A 55 5.44 8.10 -7.08
CA TYR A 55 4.29 8.01 -7.98
C TYR A 55 4.62 7.19 -9.23
N ASN A 56 5.72 7.53 -9.91
CA ASN A 56 6.15 6.82 -11.11
C ASN A 56 6.45 5.33 -10.87
N LEU A 57 7.00 4.98 -9.70
CA LEU A 57 7.21 3.59 -9.31
C LEU A 57 5.87 2.86 -9.09
N ASN A 58 4.91 3.48 -8.41
CA ASN A 58 3.59 2.91 -8.20
C ASN A 58 2.84 2.72 -9.53
N THR A 59 2.85 3.69 -10.43
CA THR A 59 2.21 3.57 -11.76
C THR A 59 2.76 2.39 -12.55
N LYS A 60 4.07 2.15 -12.51
CA LYS A 60 4.69 0.99 -13.18
C LYS A 60 4.33 -0.34 -12.52
N CYS A 61 4.08 -0.32 -11.21
CA CYS A 61 3.73 -1.49 -10.42
C CYS A 61 2.22 -1.79 -10.38
N ASP A 62 1.38 -0.85 -10.83
CA ASP A 62 -0.09 -0.86 -10.69
C ASP A 62 -0.72 -2.23 -10.97
N ARG A 63 -0.49 -2.73 -12.19
CA ARG A 63 -1.09 -4.00 -12.64
C ARG A 63 -0.70 -5.17 -11.74
N TYR A 64 0.51 -5.15 -11.18
CA TYR A 64 1.02 -6.23 -10.35
C TYR A 64 0.48 -6.15 -8.92
N ILE A 65 0.30 -4.93 -8.39
CA ILE A 65 -0.36 -4.71 -7.10
C ILE A 65 -1.79 -5.23 -7.17
N ARG A 66 -2.54 -4.88 -8.22
CA ARG A 66 -3.90 -5.39 -8.41
C ARG A 66 -3.94 -6.91 -8.53
N MET A 67 -3.02 -7.51 -9.30
CA MET A 67 -2.91 -8.97 -9.39
C MET A 67 -2.61 -9.63 -8.04
N GLN A 68 -1.70 -9.07 -7.25
CA GLN A 68 -1.41 -9.59 -5.90
C GLN A 68 -2.66 -9.55 -5.03
N LEU A 69 -3.38 -8.42 -4.99
CA LEU A 69 -4.59 -8.26 -4.18
C LEU A 69 -5.70 -9.24 -4.61
N LEU A 70 -5.88 -9.46 -5.92
CA LEU A 70 -6.89 -10.37 -6.45
C LEU A 70 -6.59 -11.86 -6.22
N PHE A 71 -5.33 -12.27 -6.37
CA PHE A 71 -4.98 -13.69 -6.50
C PHE A 71 -4.28 -14.28 -5.28
N THR A 72 -4.09 -13.51 -4.22
CA THR A 72 -3.43 -13.97 -2.99
C THR A 72 -4.24 -13.59 -1.76
N THR A 73 -3.79 -13.98 -0.57
CA THR A 73 -4.31 -13.46 0.70
C THR A 73 -3.87 -12.01 0.98
N GLY A 74 -3.47 -11.27 -0.06
CA GLY A 74 -2.85 -9.95 0.00
C GLY A 74 -3.75 -8.87 0.60
N ILE A 75 -5.07 -8.95 0.42
CA ILE A 75 -6.02 -7.96 0.96
C ILE A 75 -5.96 -7.94 2.49
N LYS A 76 -6.28 -9.05 3.16
CA LYS A 76 -6.31 -9.14 4.63
C LYS A 76 -4.98 -8.72 5.27
N LYS A 77 -3.87 -9.11 4.63
CA LYS A 77 -2.54 -8.75 5.09
C LYS A 77 -2.30 -7.24 4.94
N ALA A 78 -2.62 -6.66 3.78
CA ALA A 78 -2.44 -5.24 3.52
C ALA A 78 -3.30 -4.39 4.47
N GLU A 79 -4.54 -4.76 4.72
CA GLU A 79 -5.42 -4.06 5.67
C GLU A 79 -4.82 -4.02 7.08
N GLN A 80 -4.36 -5.17 7.58
CA GLN A 80 -3.73 -5.25 8.90
C GLN A 80 -2.44 -4.41 8.96
N GLU A 81 -1.58 -4.53 7.95
CA GLU A 81 -0.32 -3.79 7.91
C GLU A 81 -0.55 -2.27 7.74
N HIS A 82 -1.56 -1.85 6.97
CA HIS A 82 -1.94 -0.44 6.83
C HIS A 82 -2.48 0.13 8.14
N LEU A 83 -3.32 -0.63 8.87
CA LEU A 83 -3.79 -0.23 10.19
C LEU A 83 -2.63 -0.08 11.17
N THR A 84 -1.75 -1.08 11.27
CA THR A 84 -0.59 -1.00 12.18
C THR A 84 0.36 0.13 11.81
N LEU A 85 0.59 0.37 10.51
CA LEU A 85 1.43 1.48 10.06
C LEU A 85 0.83 2.84 10.43
N PHE A 86 -0.49 2.99 10.26
CA PHE A 86 -1.22 4.18 10.68
C PHE A 86 -1.10 4.41 12.20
N GLU A 87 -1.32 3.38 13.01
CA GLU A 87 -1.20 3.46 14.47
C GLU A 87 0.22 3.83 14.92
N MET A 88 1.25 3.30 14.25
CA MET A 88 2.65 3.68 14.50
C MET A 88 2.89 5.15 14.16
N CYS A 89 2.35 5.65 13.04
CA CYS A 89 2.43 7.08 12.70
C CYS A 89 1.72 7.96 13.73
N GLN A 90 0.52 7.57 14.18
CA GLN A 90 -0.25 8.27 15.21
C GLN A 90 0.51 8.35 16.54
N ASN A 91 1.13 7.24 16.95
CA ASN A 91 1.93 7.15 18.17
C ASN A 91 3.34 7.73 18.03
N ARG A 92 3.68 8.27 16.85
CA ARG A 92 5.01 8.79 16.50
C ARG A 92 6.14 7.76 16.67
N ASP A 93 5.83 6.48 16.50
CA ASP A 93 6.81 5.40 16.45
C ASP A 93 7.48 5.35 15.07
N ILE A 94 8.50 6.20 14.90
CA ILE A 94 9.21 6.37 13.64
C ILE A 94 9.95 5.09 13.24
N ASP A 95 10.60 4.42 14.19
CA ASP A 95 11.43 3.25 13.91
C ASP A 95 10.57 2.02 13.59
N GLY A 96 9.47 1.83 14.34
CA GLY A 96 8.48 0.81 14.04
C GLY A 96 7.84 1.03 12.67
N ALA A 97 7.39 2.25 12.37
CA ALA A 97 6.79 2.58 11.08
C ALA A 97 7.74 2.33 9.91
N LYS A 98 9.01 2.75 10.02
CA LYS A 98 10.03 2.52 8.99
C LYS A 98 10.32 1.03 8.78
N TYR A 99 10.43 0.28 9.87
CA TYR A 99 10.66 -1.16 9.81
C TYR A 99 9.50 -1.88 9.12
N LEU A 100 8.27 -1.62 9.57
CA LEU A 100 7.07 -2.24 9.03
C LEU A 100 6.87 -1.87 7.55
N LEU A 101 7.02 -0.59 7.19
CA LEU A 101 6.89 -0.12 5.82
C LEU A 101 7.87 -0.82 4.88
N LYS A 102 9.15 -0.93 5.28
CA LYS A 102 10.17 -1.62 4.49
C LYS A 102 9.80 -3.09 4.30
N LYS A 103 9.40 -3.76 5.38
CA LYS A 103 8.99 -5.17 5.35
C LYS A 103 7.80 -5.37 4.41
N HIS A 104 6.75 -4.55 4.56
CA HIS A 104 5.54 -4.56 3.74
C HIS A 104 5.87 -4.48 2.24
N ILE A 105 6.65 -3.48 1.81
CA ILE A 105 7.01 -3.29 0.39
C ILE A 105 7.81 -4.49 -0.16
N LEU A 106 8.78 -5.00 0.60
CA LEU A 106 9.62 -6.13 0.15
C LEU A 106 8.84 -7.44 0.08
N GLU A 107 7.94 -7.68 1.02
CA GLU A 107 7.10 -8.88 1.04
C GLU A 107 6.04 -8.84 -0.06
N ALA A 108 5.42 -7.68 -0.33
CA ALA A 108 4.53 -7.48 -1.47
C ALA A 108 5.25 -7.74 -2.81
N GLY A 109 6.46 -7.18 -2.98
CA GLY A 109 7.28 -7.44 -4.17
C GLY A 109 7.66 -8.91 -4.35
N THR A 110 7.93 -9.62 -3.25
CA THR A 110 8.18 -11.07 -3.27
C THR A 110 6.93 -11.86 -3.65
N ALA A 111 5.76 -11.51 -3.10
CA ALA A 111 4.49 -12.14 -3.44
C ALA A 111 4.14 -11.95 -4.92
N ILE A 112 4.30 -10.74 -5.45
CA ILE A 112 4.14 -10.43 -6.88
C ILE A 112 5.05 -11.30 -7.73
N ARG A 113 6.34 -11.37 -7.40
CA ARG A 113 7.31 -12.18 -8.16
C ARG A 113 6.89 -13.64 -8.18
N ASN A 114 6.52 -14.21 -7.04
CA ASN A 114 6.11 -15.60 -6.93
C ASN A 114 4.85 -15.88 -7.75
N LEU A 115 3.84 -15.01 -7.67
CA LEU A 115 2.62 -15.10 -8.48
C LEU A 115 2.92 -15.09 -9.99
N LEU A 116 3.87 -14.25 -10.43
CA LEU A 116 4.25 -14.20 -11.85
C LEU A 116 4.97 -15.47 -12.30
N LEU A 117 5.84 -16.04 -11.46
CA LEU A 117 6.54 -17.29 -11.76
C LEU A 117 5.59 -18.50 -11.83
N GLU A 118 4.63 -18.57 -10.90
CA GLU A 118 3.59 -19.61 -10.89
C GLU A 118 2.74 -19.55 -12.17
N ARG A 119 2.39 -18.35 -12.65
CA ARG A 119 1.60 -18.17 -13.88
C ARG A 119 2.38 -18.38 -15.17
N GLN A 120 3.70 -18.24 -15.14
CA GLN A 120 4.57 -18.51 -16.29
C GLN A 120 4.91 -19.99 -16.42
N SER A 121 4.83 -20.74 -15.33
CA SER A 121 4.98 -22.20 -15.34
C SER A 121 3.68 -22.79 -15.93
N PRO A 122 3.71 -23.41 -17.13
CA PRO A 122 2.55 -24.15 -17.59
C PRO A 122 2.28 -25.24 -16.56
N ASN A 123 1.02 -25.41 -16.15
CA ASN A 123 0.63 -26.63 -15.45
C ASN A 123 1.13 -27.83 -16.27
N ASN A 124 2.04 -28.63 -15.70
CA ASN A 124 2.29 -29.98 -16.19
C ASN A 124 1.06 -30.85 -15.93
#